data_AF-A0A327KVJ9-F1
#
_entry.id   AF-A0A327KVJ9-F1
#
_cell.length_a   1.000
_cell.length_b   1.000
_cell.length_c   1.000
_cell.angle_alpha   90.00
_cell.angle_beta   90.00
_cell.angle_gamma   90.00
#
_symmetry.space_group_name_H-M   'P 1'
#
loop_
_entity.id
_entity.type
_entity.pdbx_description
1 polymer ?
#
loop_
_entity_poly.entity_id
_entity_poly.type
_entity_poly.pdbx_seq_one_letter_code
_entity_poly.pdbx_strand_id
1 'polypeptide(L)'
;MASMVMTGVNRDPISTTGGRIMLLRAVNPSKFCADHEKMTPGCGIECTQRVGRWCRAATRIGSAVRDTRPPRRLVYKAGCARRASTVARDGEKTTMGSGVRRFMEESSRQLPAGEEIFLDHVGHFAADRGAAGAALAQAGFAPTPPSVQVNPGPDGTATPTGTGNVTAMFSRGYVEVLFKTADTPLGRQLDTARDRYPGVHLIAFAVTDAAAHHTRLAAAGMPMQPLVSMQRPVDTADGHDIAAFTVARLSPGVMPEGRIQMLTHHTEHTVWQPRWLTHPNGVSALLDAVIAVGDTAEAAARFSRFLNRPARDTAAGPAIALDRGRVQITTPDTLRALTGIVPPSLPFIGAYALVVTSLAVLKGTLAQAGLPFVERDGAVTAAFPDALGQGAWVFVEDPTALPWRR
;
A
#
# COMPACT_ATOMS: atom_id res chain seq x y z
N MET A 1 -15.53 -65.40 -13.56
CA MET A 1 -16.83 -65.98 -13.16
C MET A 1 -17.31 -65.27 -11.90
N ALA A 2 -18.56 -64.81 -11.90
CA ALA A 2 -19.44 -64.32 -10.81
C ALA A 2 -18.85 -63.29 -9.82
N SER A 3 -19.23 -62.01 -9.77
CA SER A 3 -20.54 -61.30 -9.76
C SER A 3 -21.32 -61.35 -8.44
N MET A 4 -21.79 -60.16 -8.04
CA MET A 4 -22.90 -59.74 -7.14
C MET A 4 -22.40 -58.77 -6.05
N VAL A 5 -22.70 -57.47 -6.02
CA VAL A 5 -23.92 -56.66 -6.28
C VAL A 5 -25.13 -57.09 -5.46
N MET A 6 -25.53 -56.23 -4.52
CA MET A 6 -26.92 -55.81 -4.19
C MET A 6 -26.82 -54.85 -2.97
N THR A 7 -27.05 -53.53 -3.15
CA THR A 7 -28.33 -52.80 -2.89
C THR A 7 -28.76 -52.85 -1.42
N GLY A 8 -29.20 -51.79 -0.73
CA GLY A 8 -29.53 -50.40 -1.05
C GLY A 8 -30.37 -49.82 0.10
N VAL A 9 -30.74 -48.54 -0.03
CA VAL A 9 -31.89 -47.86 0.60
C VAL A 9 -31.70 -47.19 1.99
N ASN A 10 -31.22 -45.94 1.94
CA ASN A 10 -31.91 -44.67 2.28
C ASN A 10 -33.00 -44.66 3.39
N ARG A 11 -32.83 -43.79 4.41
CA ARG A 11 -33.87 -42.94 5.06
C ARG A 11 -33.31 -42.17 6.27
N ASP A 12 -33.12 -40.85 6.10
CA ASP A 12 -33.27 -39.83 7.16
C ASP A 12 -34.76 -39.38 7.19
N PRO A 13 -35.26 -38.51 8.11
CA PRO A 13 -34.76 -38.06 9.42
C PRO A 13 -35.83 -38.14 10.54
N ILE A 14 -35.45 -37.99 11.82
CA ILE A 14 -36.39 -37.58 12.89
C ILE A 14 -35.82 -36.43 13.72
N SER A 15 -36.62 -35.38 13.82
CA SER A 15 -36.44 -34.19 14.65
C SER A 15 -36.66 -34.50 16.13
N THR A 16 -35.91 -33.86 17.03
CA THR A 16 -36.44 -33.49 18.35
C THR A 16 -35.83 -32.17 18.83
N THR A 17 -36.75 -31.31 19.20
CA THR A 17 -36.71 -30.02 19.86
C THR A 17 -36.24 -30.10 21.33
N GLY A 18 -35.77 -28.95 21.85
CA GLY A 18 -35.57 -28.67 23.28
C GLY A 18 -34.16 -28.17 23.55
N GLY A 19 -33.88 -27.07 24.24
CA GLY A 19 -34.68 -26.17 25.07
C GLY A 19 -33.65 -25.33 25.85
N ARG A 20 -33.90 -24.03 25.95
CA ARG A 20 -33.03 -23.00 26.54
C ARG A 20 -32.62 -23.33 27.98
N ILE A 21 -31.35 -23.07 28.33
CA ILE A 21 -30.96 -22.68 29.69
C ILE A 21 -30.21 -21.35 29.61
N MET A 22 -30.86 -20.34 30.18
CA MET A 22 -30.40 -18.97 30.35
C MET A 22 -29.75 -18.92 31.75
N LEU A 23 -28.45 -18.65 31.84
CA LEU A 23 -27.80 -18.33 33.11
C LEU A 23 -27.53 -16.82 33.15
N LEU A 24 -28.40 -16.12 33.86
CA LEU A 24 -28.18 -14.77 34.36
C LEU A 24 -27.23 -14.85 35.57
N ARG A 25 -26.11 -14.14 35.54
CA ARG A 25 -25.40 -13.72 36.76
C ARG A 25 -24.94 -12.26 36.66
N ALA A 26 -25.68 -11.46 37.43
CA ALA A 26 -25.29 -10.32 38.27
C ALA A 26 -24.15 -9.39 37.81
N VAL A 27 -24.58 -8.17 37.48
CA VAL A 27 -23.85 -6.91 37.51
C VAL A 27 -23.52 -6.56 38.97
N ASN A 28 -22.30 -6.07 39.22
CA ASN A 28 -21.90 -5.45 40.50
C ASN A 28 -21.43 -4.00 40.22
N PRO A 29 -22.09 -2.95 40.74
CA PRO A 29 -21.66 -1.57 40.55
C PRO A 29 -21.03 -1.00 41.83
N SER A 30 -19.77 -0.55 41.73
CA SER A 30 -19.14 0.34 42.71
C SER A 30 -18.49 1.49 41.92
N LYS A 31 -19.15 2.65 41.83
CA LYS A 31 -18.88 3.87 42.62
C LYS A 31 -17.41 4.28 42.63
N PHE A 32 -17.09 5.38 41.93
CA PHE A 32 -16.57 6.60 42.56
C PHE A 32 -16.73 7.80 41.60
N CYS A 33 -17.55 8.76 42.02
CA CYS A 33 -17.55 10.15 41.55
C CYS A 33 -16.60 10.94 42.42
N ALA A 34 -15.80 11.81 41.80
CA ALA A 34 -15.19 13.05 42.30
C ALA A 34 -14.12 13.46 41.27
N ASP A 35 -13.93 14.69 40.82
CA ASP A 35 -14.63 15.95 41.01
C ASP A 35 -14.24 16.86 39.84
N HIS A 36 -15.11 17.83 39.59
CA HIS A 36 -14.84 19.03 38.83
C HIS A 36 -13.65 19.81 39.42
N GLU A 37 -12.74 20.31 38.59
CA GLU A 37 -12.33 21.72 38.70
C GLU A 37 -11.70 22.27 37.42
N LYS A 38 -12.28 23.39 36.99
CA LYS A 38 -11.79 24.28 35.94
C LYS A 38 -10.68 25.15 36.53
N MET A 39 -9.60 25.41 35.79
CA MET A 39 -8.99 26.74 35.66
C MET A 39 -7.75 26.70 34.75
N THR A 40 -7.88 27.26 33.55
CA THR A 40 -6.81 28.03 32.90
C THR A 40 -6.93 29.47 33.40
N PRO A 41 -5.81 30.17 33.65
CA PRO A 41 -5.41 31.20 32.67
C PRO A 41 -3.89 31.44 32.55
N GLY A 42 -3.51 32.01 31.39
CA GLY A 42 -2.69 33.22 31.41
C GLY A 42 -1.19 33.09 31.18
N CYS A 43 -0.80 33.43 29.95
CA CYS A 43 0.46 34.05 29.53
C CYS A 43 1.32 34.69 30.63
N GLY A 44 2.59 34.29 30.71
CA GLY A 44 3.63 34.93 31.51
C GLY A 44 5.00 34.69 30.87
N ILE A 45 5.51 35.72 30.20
CA ILE A 45 6.89 35.81 29.71
C ILE A 45 7.78 35.98 30.93
N GLU A 46 8.75 35.08 31.16
CA GLU A 46 9.91 35.41 31.98
C GLU A 46 11.21 34.86 31.36
N CYS A 47 12.09 35.82 31.11
CA CYS A 47 13.44 35.70 30.62
C CYS A 47 14.36 35.42 31.80
N THR A 48 15.10 34.31 31.80
CA THR A 48 16.32 34.21 32.60
C THR A 48 17.43 33.49 31.84
N GLN A 49 18.54 34.21 31.70
CA GLN A 49 19.81 33.78 31.16
C GLN A 49 20.41 32.64 32.01
N ARG A 50 20.99 31.64 31.36
CA ARG A 50 22.11 30.89 31.96
C ARG A 50 23.18 30.58 30.93
N VAL A 51 24.38 30.98 31.31
CA VAL A 51 25.66 30.90 30.61
C VAL A 51 26.21 29.49 30.76
N GLY A 52 26.63 28.86 29.67
CA GLY A 52 27.31 27.56 29.68
C GLY A 52 28.36 27.48 28.59
N ARG A 53 29.62 27.75 28.95
CA ARG A 53 30.82 27.62 28.10
C ARG A 53 31.08 26.15 27.80
N TRP A 54 31.42 25.82 26.56
CA TRP A 54 32.06 24.55 26.20
C TRP A 54 33.46 24.78 25.63
N CYS A 55 34.33 23.86 26.02
CA CYS A 55 35.76 23.87 25.85
C CYS A 55 36.25 23.71 24.40
N ARG A 56 37.48 24.17 24.23
CA ARG A 56 38.35 24.11 23.06
C ARG A 56 38.54 22.69 22.53
N ALA A 57 38.56 22.56 21.21
CA ALA A 57 39.34 21.53 20.52
C ALA A 57 40.18 22.23 19.45
N ALA A 58 41.50 22.10 19.57
CA ALA A 58 42.46 22.50 18.55
C ALA A 58 43.40 21.33 18.33
N THR A 59 43.44 20.81 17.11
CA THR A 59 44.60 20.08 16.59
C THR A 59 44.67 20.32 15.08
N ARG A 60 45.78 20.90 14.65
CA ARG A 60 46.19 21.11 13.25
C ARG A 60 46.94 19.87 12.75
N ILE A 61 46.95 19.65 11.42
CA ILE A 61 48.09 19.29 10.55
C ILE A 61 47.58 19.48 9.09
N GLY A 62 48.14 20.40 8.29
CA GLY A 62 48.98 20.13 7.09
C GLY A 62 48.11 20.17 5.80
N SER A 63 48.44 20.72 4.64
CA SER A 63 49.69 21.14 3.99
C SER A 63 49.41 21.98 2.72
N ALA A 64 50.26 22.99 2.47
CA ALA A 64 50.86 23.48 1.21
C ALA A 64 50.09 23.75 -0.12
N VAL A 65 50.16 25.02 -0.54
CA VAL A 65 50.67 25.57 -1.84
C VAL A 65 49.91 25.25 -3.15
N ARG A 66 49.38 26.26 -3.88
CA ARG A 66 50.04 27.05 -4.95
C ARG A 66 49.07 28.05 -5.63
N ASP A 67 49.67 29.07 -6.22
CA ASP A 67 49.17 30.33 -6.75
C ASP A 67 48.44 30.25 -8.11
N THR A 68 47.77 31.37 -8.46
CA THR A 68 47.46 31.96 -9.80
C THR A 68 45.98 32.31 -10.06
N ARG A 69 45.69 33.62 -10.08
CA ARG A 69 44.60 34.27 -10.85
C ARG A 69 45.12 34.55 -12.29
N PRO A 70 44.41 35.21 -13.26
CA PRO A 70 43.10 35.92 -13.25
C PRO A 70 42.33 35.79 -14.62
N PRO A 71 41.57 36.77 -15.23
CA PRO A 71 40.86 37.97 -14.73
C PRO A 71 39.47 38.31 -15.40
N ARG A 72 38.87 39.46 -14.99
CA ARG A 72 37.96 40.43 -15.71
C ARG A 72 36.45 40.07 -15.80
N ARG A 73 35.47 41.00 -15.74
CA ARG A 73 35.40 42.48 -15.61
C ARG A 73 33.94 42.93 -15.38
N LEU A 74 33.81 44.14 -14.81
CA LEU A 74 32.84 45.22 -15.07
C LEU A 74 31.39 45.11 -14.54
N VAL A 75 31.19 45.86 -13.45
CA VAL A 75 29.93 46.46 -13.00
C VAL A 75 29.66 47.74 -13.81
N TYR A 76 28.41 47.94 -14.24
CA TYR A 76 27.81 49.28 -14.36
C TYR A 76 26.28 49.20 -14.14
N LYS A 77 25.79 50.00 -13.18
CA LYS A 77 24.37 50.34 -12.97
C LYS A 77 24.03 51.54 -13.84
N ALA A 78 22.86 51.53 -14.47
CA ALA A 78 22.10 52.74 -14.77
C ALA A 78 20.61 52.39 -14.90
N GLY A 79 19.79 53.02 -14.05
CA GLY A 79 18.35 52.99 -14.17
C GLY A 79 17.86 54.03 -15.19
N CYS A 80 16.72 53.75 -15.81
CA CYS A 80 15.91 54.77 -16.45
C CYS A 80 14.44 54.36 -16.36
N ALA A 81 13.65 55.15 -15.65
CA ALA A 81 12.20 55.06 -15.60
C ALA A 81 11.60 55.52 -16.95
N ARG A 82 10.54 54.87 -17.42
CA ARG A 82 9.54 55.52 -18.28
C ARG A 82 8.21 54.75 -18.33
N ARG A 83 7.20 55.44 -17.77
CA ARG A 83 5.77 55.59 -18.09
C ARG A 83 5.00 54.43 -18.73
N ALA A 84 3.87 54.16 -18.09
CA ALA A 84 2.72 53.41 -18.55
C ALA A 84 2.17 53.91 -19.89
N SER A 85 1.75 52.96 -20.72
CA SER A 85 0.66 53.14 -21.69
C SER A 85 -0.22 51.88 -21.64
N THR A 86 -1.46 52.08 -21.26
CA THR A 86 -2.54 51.10 -21.24
C THR A 86 -3.14 51.02 -22.64
N VAL A 87 -3.10 49.83 -23.26
CA VAL A 87 -3.99 49.47 -24.36
C VAL A 87 -4.55 48.09 -24.04
N ALA A 88 -5.86 48.05 -23.83
CA ALA A 88 -6.62 46.85 -23.61
C ALA A 88 -6.56 45.94 -24.86
N ARG A 89 -6.38 44.64 -24.63
CA ARG A 89 -6.81 43.59 -25.55
C ARG A 89 -7.56 42.55 -24.74
N ASP A 90 -8.85 42.49 -25.01
CA ASP A 90 -9.72 41.39 -24.62
C ASP A 90 -9.15 40.09 -25.19
N GLY A 91 -8.84 39.17 -24.27
CA GLY A 91 -8.39 37.82 -24.55
C GLY A 91 -9.18 36.89 -23.63
N GLU A 92 -10.26 36.38 -24.18
CA GLU A 92 -11.18 35.39 -23.61
C GLU A 92 -10.40 34.24 -22.94
N LYS A 93 -10.36 34.24 -21.60
CA LYS A 93 -9.83 33.13 -20.83
C LYS A 93 -10.88 32.03 -20.81
N THR A 94 -10.76 31.06 -21.69
CA THR A 94 -11.45 29.78 -21.56
C THR A 94 -11.00 29.15 -20.24
N THR A 95 -11.86 29.21 -19.24
CA THR A 95 -11.63 28.62 -17.93
C THR A 95 -11.81 27.11 -18.06
N MET A 96 -10.71 26.41 -18.33
CA MET A 96 -10.62 24.97 -18.08
C MET A 96 -10.92 24.73 -16.59
N GLY A 97 -12.08 24.12 -16.31
CA GLY A 97 -12.63 23.95 -14.97
C GLY A 97 -11.66 23.28 -14.00
N SER A 98 -11.71 23.72 -12.74
CA SER A 98 -10.88 23.22 -11.63
C SER A 98 -10.97 21.71 -11.39
N GLY A 99 -11.98 21.04 -11.94
CA GLY A 99 -12.14 19.59 -11.88
C GLY A 99 -11.12 18.79 -12.69
N VAL A 100 -10.56 19.33 -13.78
CA VAL A 100 -9.61 18.61 -14.65
C VAL A 100 -8.18 18.69 -14.10
N ARG A 101 -7.79 19.79 -13.45
CA ARG A 101 -6.45 19.93 -12.84
C ARG A 101 -6.22 19.05 -11.62
N ARG A 102 -7.28 18.58 -10.95
CA ARG A 102 -7.17 17.81 -9.71
C ARG A 102 -6.73 16.35 -9.93
N PHE A 103 -6.74 15.86 -11.18
CA PHE A 103 -6.31 14.50 -11.52
C PHE A 103 -4.78 14.34 -11.69
N MET A 104 -3.98 15.41 -11.60
CA MET A 104 -2.58 15.38 -12.05
C MET A 104 -1.48 15.63 -11.00
N GLU A 105 -1.79 15.86 -9.73
CA GLU A 105 -0.74 15.82 -8.69
C GLU A 105 -1.10 14.83 -7.59
N GLU A 106 -1.00 13.53 -7.94
CA GLU A 106 -0.83 12.49 -6.93
C GLU A 106 0.38 12.86 -6.05
N SER A 107 0.26 12.67 -4.74
CA SER A 107 1.33 13.05 -3.82
C SER A 107 2.63 12.28 -4.09
N SER A 108 3.75 12.98 -4.06
CA SER A 108 5.10 12.38 -4.16
C SER A 108 5.69 11.99 -2.81
N ARG A 109 5.08 12.41 -1.69
CA ARG A 109 5.58 12.13 -0.32
C ARG A 109 5.49 10.65 0.01
N GLN A 110 6.45 10.12 0.76
CA GLN A 110 6.43 8.71 1.17
C GLN A 110 5.20 8.38 2.03
N LEU A 111 4.91 9.22 3.03
CA LEU A 111 3.82 9.05 3.99
C LEU A 111 2.68 10.07 3.77
N PRO A 112 1.42 9.67 4.05
CA PRO A 112 0.28 10.56 3.99
C PRO A 112 0.35 11.64 5.07
N ALA A 113 -0.37 12.74 4.86
CA ALA A 113 -0.59 13.79 5.85
C ALA A 113 -2.09 14.12 5.96
N GLY A 114 -2.54 14.58 7.14
CA GLY A 114 -3.96 14.85 7.37
C GLY A 114 -4.83 13.61 7.10
N GLU A 115 -5.87 13.77 6.27
CA GLU A 115 -6.80 12.69 5.90
C GLU A 115 -6.40 11.95 4.61
N GLU A 116 -5.18 12.15 4.11
CA GLU A 116 -4.71 11.49 2.89
C GLU A 116 -4.65 9.98 3.05
N ILE A 117 -4.96 9.28 1.95
CA ILE A 117 -4.86 7.83 1.87
C ILE A 117 -4.00 7.50 0.67
N PHE A 118 -2.97 6.70 0.89
CA PHE A 118 -2.09 6.21 -0.18
C PHE A 118 -2.27 4.72 -0.37
N LEU A 119 -2.30 4.24 -1.61
CA LEU A 119 -2.04 2.84 -1.91
C LEU A 119 -0.60 2.54 -1.48
N ASP A 120 -0.45 1.75 -0.41
CA ASP A 120 0.85 1.47 0.22
C ASP A 120 1.53 0.29 -0.47
N HIS A 121 0.82 -0.82 -0.58
CA HIS A 121 1.31 -2.00 -1.28
C HIS A 121 0.19 -2.94 -1.69
N VAL A 122 0.55 -3.81 -2.64
CA VAL A 122 -0.19 -5.02 -2.98
C VAL A 122 0.61 -6.24 -2.55
N GLY A 123 -0.07 -7.30 -2.14
CA GLY A 123 0.56 -8.49 -1.56
C GLY A 123 0.19 -9.78 -2.31
N HIS A 124 1.19 -10.47 -2.84
CA HIS A 124 1.08 -11.85 -3.30
C HIS A 124 1.11 -12.78 -2.10
N PHE A 125 0.23 -13.77 -2.07
CA PHE A 125 0.30 -14.86 -1.10
C PHE A 125 0.96 -16.07 -1.78
N ALA A 126 2.23 -16.29 -1.48
CA ALA A 126 3.08 -17.27 -2.13
C ALA A 126 3.09 -18.62 -1.38
N ALA A 127 3.25 -19.68 -2.16
CA ALA A 127 3.47 -21.03 -1.66
C ALA A 127 4.90 -21.23 -1.14
N ASP A 128 5.86 -20.79 -1.95
CA ASP A 128 7.28 -20.97 -1.72
C ASP A 128 7.96 -19.60 -1.74
N ARG A 129 8.59 -19.24 -0.62
CA ARG A 129 9.26 -17.95 -0.46
C ARG A 129 10.42 -17.77 -1.43
N GLY A 130 11.17 -18.84 -1.72
CA GLY A 130 12.38 -18.81 -2.52
C GLY A 130 12.06 -18.66 -3.99
N ALA A 131 11.12 -19.47 -4.49
CA ALA A 131 10.64 -19.40 -5.86
C ALA A 131 9.98 -18.05 -6.17
N ALA A 132 9.17 -17.51 -5.26
CA ALA A 132 8.52 -16.22 -5.45
C ALA A 132 9.52 -15.05 -5.44
N GLY A 133 10.50 -15.08 -4.52
CA GLY A 133 11.59 -14.09 -4.52
C GLY A 133 12.46 -14.16 -5.78
N ALA A 134 12.78 -15.37 -6.25
CA ALA A 134 13.50 -15.58 -7.50
C ALA A 134 12.71 -15.10 -8.72
N ALA A 135 11.39 -15.31 -8.76
CA ALA A 135 10.53 -14.82 -9.83
C ALA A 135 10.50 -13.28 -9.90
N LEU A 136 10.46 -12.59 -8.76
CA LEU A 136 10.64 -11.13 -8.73
C LEU A 136 12.00 -10.72 -9.29
N ALA A 137 13.09 -11.37 -8.84
CA ALA A 137 14.43 -11.06 -9.32
C ALA A 137 14.59 -11.32 -10.83
N GLN A 138 14.02 -12.42 -11.34
CA GLN A 138 14.00 -12.77 -12.75
C GLN A 138 13.26 -11.70 -13.58
N ALA A 139 12.16 -11.14 -13.08
CA ALA A 139 11.46 -10.02 -13.72
C ALA A 139 12.18 -8.67 -13.56
N GLY A 140 13.38 -8.66 -12.99
CA GLY A 140 14.25 -7.50 -12.82
C GLY A 140 13.89 -6.59 -11.64
N PHE A 141 13.13 -7.07 -10.66
CA PHE A 141 13.00 -6.40 -9.38
C PHE A 141 14.23 -6.68 -8.50
N ALA A 142 14.45 -5.85 -7.48
CA ALA A 142 15.48 -6.07 -6.45
C ALA A 142 14.79 -6.39 -5.10
N PRO A 143 14.40 -7.65 -4.87
CA PRO A 143 13.69 -8.03 -3.65
C PRO A 143 14.57 -7.91 -2.40
N THR A 144 13.97 -7.52 -1.29
CA THR A 144 14.60 -7.50 0.03
C THR A 144 14.84 -8.92 0.57
N PRO A 145 15.74 -9.11 1.54
CA PRO A 145 15.86 -10.38 2.25
C PRO A 145 14.57 -10.78 2.97
N PRO A 146 14.28 -12.09 3.14
CA PRO A 146 13.11 -12.54 3.89
C PRO A 146 13.08 -12.01 5.32
N SER A 147 11.92 -11.52 5.77
CA SER A 147 11.71 -10.98 7.12
C SER A 147 10.49 -11.64 7.76
N VAL A 148 10.62 -12.12 9.01
CA VAL A 148 9.52 -12.73 9.77
C VAL A 148 8.84 -11.65 10.61
N GLN A 149 7.50 -11.65 10.58
CA GLN A 149 6.70 -10.65 11.25
C GLN A 149 6.29 -11.13 12.65
N VAL A 150 6.32 -10.21 13.62
CA VAL A 150 6.00 -10.49 15.02
C VAL A 150 5.07 -9.42 15.60
N ASN A 151 4.31 -9.80 16.62
CA ASN A 151 3.58 -8.88 17.49
C ASN A 151 4.35 -8.76 18.81
N PRO A 152 4.74 -7.55 19.25
CA PRO A 152 5.37 -7.36 20.54
C PRO A 152 4.37 -7.59 21.67
N GLY A 153 4.81 -8.31 22.70
CA GLY A 153 4.12 -8.52 23.97
C GLY A 153 4.50 -7.46 25.01
N PRO A 154 3.67 -7.28 26.05
CA PRO A 154 3.89 -6.27 27.09
C PRO A 154 5.14 -6.53 27.96
N ASP A 155 5.65 -7.76 27.97
CA ASP A 155 6.84 -8.21 28.69
C ASP A 155 8.12 -8.20 27.83
N GLY A 156 8.05 -7.64 26.62
CA GLY A 156 9.16 -7.62 25.66
C GLY A 156 9.33 -8.93 24.87
N THR A 157 8.47 -9.92 25.06
CA THR A 157 8.43 -11.11 24.19
C THR A 157 7.86 -10.75 22.82
N ALA A 158 8.20 -11.51 21.79
CA ALA A 158 7.68 -11.32 20.45
C ALA A 158 6.96 -12.60 19.99
N THR A 159 5.68 -12.50 19.68
CA THR A 159 4.90 -13.64 19.18
C THR A 159 4.85 -13.60 17.65
N PRO A 160 5.22 -14.68 16.93
CA PRO A 160 5.10 -14.72 15.48
C PRO A 160 3.67 -14.43 15.01
N THR A 161 3.52 -13.58 14.01
CA THR A 161 2.21 -13.36 13.38
C THR A 161 1.76 -14.58 12.58
N GLY A 162 2.69 -15.46 12.20
CA GLY A 162 2.51 -16.60 11.31
C GLY A 162 2.68 -16.28 9.82
N THR A 163 3.13 -15.06 9.49
CA THR A 163 3.55 -14.67 8.15
C THR A 163 4.94 -14.07 8.15
N GLY A 164 5.63 -14.19 7.01
CA GLY A 164 6.85 -13.46 6.70
C GLY A 164 6.72 -12.89 5.30
N ASN A 165 7.63 -11.99 4.93
CA ASN A 165 7.62 -11.36 3.63
C ASN A 165 8.99 -11.23 2.99
N VAL A 166 8.95 -11.04 1.68
CA VAL A 166 9.98 -10.44 0.84
C VAL A 166 9.30 -9.28 0.11
N THR A 167 9.98 -8.17 -0.11
CA THR A 167 9.39 -6.98 -0.73
C THR A 167 10.21 -6.45 -1.90
N ALA A 168 9.55 -5.93 -2.93
CA ALA A 168 10.17 -5.06 -3.94
C ALA A 168 9.78 -3.61 -3.63
N MET A 169 10.73 -2.83 -3.10
CA MET A 169 10.47 -1.49 -2.55
C MET A 169 10.57 -0.41 -3.61
N PHE A 170 9.59 0.48 -3.69
CA PHE A 170 9.60 1.59 -4.65
C PHE A 170 9.64 2.94 -3.95
N SER A 171 9.99 4.00 -4.68
CA SER A 171 9.91 5.38 -4.16
C SER A 171 8.49 5.78 -3.74
N ARG A 172 7.48 5.09 -4.29
CA ARG A 172 6.05 5.25 -3.93
C ARG A 172 5.40 3.88 -3.87
N GLY A 173 5.15 3.41 -2.65
CA GLY A 173 4.61 2.09 -2.36
C GLY A 173 5.61 0.95 -2.57
N TYR A 174 5.13 -0.29 -2.56
CA TYR A 174 5.92 -1.50 -2.81
C TYR A 174 5.04 -2.69 -3.21
N VAL A 175 5.68 -3.78 -3.65
CA VAL A 175 5.06 -5.10 -3.77
C VAL A 175 5.54 -5.96 -2.62
N GLU A 176 4.62 -6.66 -1.96
CA GLU A 176 4.90 -7.63 -0.92
C GLU A 176 4.65 -9.05 -1.43
N VAL A 177 5.54 -9.98 -1.12
CA VAL A 177 5.33 -11.42 -1.26
C VAL A 177 5.28 -12.01 0.14
N LEU A 178 4.08 -12.35 0.60
CA LEU A 178 3.87 -13.00 1.89
C LEU A 178 3.91 -14.51 1.76
N PHE A 179 4.42 -15.16 2.79
CA PHE A 179 4.43 -16.61 2.96
C PHE A 179 4.10 -16.98 4.41
N LYS A 180 3.54 -18.17 4.61
CA LYS A 180 3.23 -18.70 5.93
C LYS A 180 4.52 -19.09 6.67
N THR A 181 4.62 -18.72 7.94
CA THR A 181 5.75 -19.06 8.82
C THR A 181 5.34 -19.87 10.05
N ALA A 182 4.06 -19.85 10.42
CA ALA A 182 3.51 -20.66 11.52
C ALA A 182 1.99 -20.86 11.35
N ASP A 183 1.42 -21.83 12.06
CA ASP A 183 -0.02 -22.09 12.07
C ASP A 183 -0.78 -21.14 13.02
N THR A 184 -0.92 -19.89 12.60
CA THR A 184 -1.71 -18.86 13.29
C THR A 184 -3.00 -18.58 12.51
N PRO A 185 -3.95 -17.82 13.08
CA PRO A 185 -5.11 -17.35 12.32
C PRO A 185 -4.74 -16.62 11.02
N LEU A 186 -3.67 -15.82 10.99
CA LEU A 186 -3.20 -15.14 9.77
C LEU A 186 -2.54 -16.11 8.79
N GLY A 187 -1.81 -17.11 9.28
CA GLY A 187 -1.26 -18.19 8.45
C GLY A 187 -2.36 -19.00 7.77
N ARG A 188 -3.42 -19.39 8.50
CA ARG A 188 -4.58 -20.10 7.92
C ARG A 188 -5.36 -19.24 6.93
N GLN A 189 -5.51 -17.93 7.18
CA GLN A 189 -6.11 -17.02 6.19
C GLN A 189 -5.29 -16.96 4.90
N LEU A 190 -3.95 -17.00 5.00
CA LEU A 190 -3.09 -17.06 3.83
C LEU A 190 -3.34 -18.34 3.03
N ASP A 191 -3.42 -19.49 3.71
CA ASP A 191 -3.71 -20.78 3.06
C ASP A 191 -5.09 -20.76 2.39
N THR A 192 -6.14 -20.33 3.10
CA THR A 192 -7.51 -20.24 2.55
C THR A 192 -7.58 -19.35 1.31
N ALA A 193 -6.87 -18.22 1.30
CA ALA A 193 -6.81 -17.33 0.15
C ALA A 193 -6.08 -18.00 -1.03
N ARG A 194 -4.98 -18.71 -0.77
CA ARG A 194 -4.25 -19.46 -1.80
C ARG A 194 -5.06 -20.62 -2.40
N ASP A 195 -5.85 -21.30 -1.58
CA ASP A 195 -6.75 -22.38 -2.04
C ASP A 195 -7.83 -21.85 -2.98
N ARG A 196 -8.25 -20.59 -2.81
CA ARG A 196 -9.18 -19.90 -3.73
C ARG A 196 -8.52 -19.60 -5.09
N TYR A 197 -7.29 -19.10 -5.07
CA TYR A 197 -6.36 -19.04 -6.22
C TYR A 197 -4.95 -18.62 -5.73
N PRO A 198 -3.84 -19.04 -6.37
CA PRO A 198 -2.54 -18.44 -6.12
C PRO A 198 -2.48 -17.05 -6.77
N GLY A 199 -2.00 -16.01 -6.07
CA GLY A 199 -1.92 -14.66 -6.63
C GLY A 199 -1.94 -13.55 -5.59
N VAL A 200 -2.44 -12.38 -6.01
CA VAL A 200 -2.60 -11.21 -5.15
C VAL A 200 -3.87 -11.35 -4.30
N HIS A 201 -3.69 -11.16 -3.00
CA HIS A 201 -4.76 -11.30 -1.98
C HIS A 201 -4.73 -10.21 -0.94
N LEU A 202 -3.87 -9.21 -1.09
CA LEU A 202 -3.73 -8.14 -0.12
C LEU A 202 -3.56 -6.80 -0.82
N ILE A 203 -4.30 -5.82 -0.31
CA ILE A 203 -4.14 -4.41 -0.65
C ILE A 203 -4.11 -3.65 0.67
N ALA A 204 -3.05 -2.90 0.89
CA ALA A 204 -2.90 -2.09 2.07
C ALA A 204 -2.88 -0.61 1.72
N PHE A 205 -3.49 0.19 2.60
CA PHE A 205 -3.56 1.64 2.44
C PHE A 205 -2.88 2.32 3.63
N ALA A 206 -1.91 3.18 3.35
CA ALA A 206 -1.25 3.98 4.37
C ALA A 206 -2.15 5.17 4.73
N VAL A 207 -2.29 5.39 6.02
CA VAL A 207 -3.02 6.51 6.65
C VAL A 207 -2.20 7.08 7.80
N THR A 208 -2.46 8.32 8.16
CA THR A 208 -1.78 9.02 9.27
C THR A 208 -2.13 8.42 10.64
N ASP A 209 -3.35 7.91 10.80
CA ASP A 209 -3.83 7.32 12.05
C ASP A 209 -4.75 6.11 11.80
N ALA A 210 -4.17 4.92 11.80
CA ALA A 210 -4.91 3.67 11.62
C ALA A 210 -5.93 3.41 12.75
N ALA A 211 -5.72 3.94 13.96
CA ALA A 211 -6.64 3.77 15.09
C ALA A 211 -7.89 4.64 14.93
N ALA A 212 -7.74 5.87 14.43
CA ALA A 212 -8.88 6.72 14.06
C ALA A 212 -9.71 6.09 12.94
N HIS A 213 -9.06 5.53 11.92
CA HIS A 213 -9.74 4.81 10.84
C HIS A 213 -10.46 3.55 11.33
N HIS A 214 -9.83 2.79 12.24
CA HIS A 214 -10.47 1.63 12.88
C HIS A 214 -11.76 2.02 13.60
N THR A 215 -11.71 3.07 14.43
CA THR A 215 -12.87 3.60 15.16
C THR A 215 -13.97 4.04 14.21
N ARG A 216 -13.63 4.79 13.15
CA ARG A 216 -14.58 5.25 12.13
C ARG A 216 -15.27 4.08 11.43
N LEU A 217 -14.51 3.07 11.01
CA LEU A 217 -15.05 1.90 10.29
C LEU A 217 -15.97 1.06 11.19
N ALA A 218 -15.59 0.87 12.46
CA ALA A 218 -16.44 0.20 13.45
C ALA A 218 -17.75 0.98 13.68
N ALA A 219 -17.68 2.30 13.82
CA ALA A 219 -18.86 3.16 13.95
C ALA A 219 -19.76 3.15 12.70
N ALA A 220 -19.17 2.93 11.52
CA ALA A 220 -19.89 2.73 10.26
C ALA A 220 -20.45 1.30 10.08
N GLY A 221 -20.37 0.46 11.12
CA GLY A 221 -20.90 -0.90 11.10
C GLY A 221 -20.05 -1.91 10.32
N MET A 222 -18.80 -1.58 9.98
CA MET A 222 -17.87 -2.52 9.37
C MET A 222 -17.16 -3.33 10.47
N PRO A 223 -17.37 -4.66 10.57
CA PRO A 223 -16.76 -5.46 11.63
C PRO A 223 -15.24 -5.44 11.56
N MET A 224 -14.60 -4.94 12.61
CA MET A 224 -13.13 -4.83 12.71
C MET A 224 -12.54 -5.95 13.57
N GLN A 225 -11.31 -6.36 13.27
CA GLN A 225 -10.46 -7.09 14.21
C GLN A 225 -9.86 -6.10 15.22
N PRO A 226 -9.30 -6.58 16.36
CA PRO A 226 -8.49 -5.74 17.23
C PRO A 226 -7.36 -5.05 16.45
N LEU A 227 -7.02 -3.82 16.83
CA LEU A 227 -5.84 -3.14 16.32
C LEU A 227 -4.58 -3.95 16.63
N VAL A 228 -3.66 -3.98 15.68
CA VAL A 228 -2.40 -4.73 15.83
C VAL A 228 -1.22 -3.78 15.76
N SER A 229 -0.39 -3.83 16.81
CA SER A 229 0.98 -3.34 16.75
C SER A 229 1.85 -4.45 16.15
N MET A 230 2.46 -4.16 15.01
CA MET A 230 3.22 -5.13 14.23
C MET A 230 4.65 -4.65 14.11
N GLN A 231 5.60 -5.56 14.28
CA GLN A 231 7.02 -5.27 14.15
C GLN A 231 7.73 -6.35 13.34
N ARG A 232 8.87 -5.99 12.77
CA ARG A 232 9.82 -6.95 12.21
C ARG A 232 11.25 -6.40 12.30
N PRO A 233 12.24 -7.25 12.63
CA PRO A 233 13.64 -6.85 12.58
C PRO A 233 14.06 -6.61 11.14
N VAL A 234 14.88 -5.57 10.95
CA VAL A 234 15.43 -5.21 9.65
C VAL A 234 16.89 -4.79 9.79
N ASP A 235 17.70 -5.20 8.82
CA ASP A 235 19.05 -4.68 8.68
C ASP A 235 18.98 -3.33 7.98
N THR A 236 19.76 -2.38 8.45
CA THR A 236 19.99 -1.06 7.84
C THR A 236 21.47 -0.92 7.50
N ALA A 237 21.86 0.20 6.88
CA ALA A 237 23.28 0.49 6.64
C ALA A 237 24.06 0.70 7.95
N ASP A 238 23.37 1.13 9.02
CA ASP A 238 23.96 1.50 10.31
C ASP A 238 23.85 0.40 11.37
N GLY A 239 23.30 -0.77 11.01
CA GLY A 239 23.10 -1.92 11.90
C GLY A 239 21.66 -2.41 11.93
N HIS A 240 21.29 -3.15 12.98
CA HIS A 240 19.93 -3.68 13.14
C HIS A 240 18.97 -2.60 13.67
N ASP A 241 17.78 -2.53 13.09
CA ASP A 241 16.68 -1.65 13.53
C ASP A 241 15.34 -2.42 13.45
N ILE A 242 14.24 -1.77 13.85
CA ILE A 242 12.88 -2.33 13.86
C ILE A 242 11.96 -1.54 12.92
N ALA A 243 11.36 -2.24 11.97
CA ALA A 243 10.22 -1.73 11.23
C ALA A 243 8.94 -1.91 12.06
N ALA A 244 8.21 -0.83 12.33
CA ALA A 244 7.06 -0.81 13.23
C ALA A 244 5.84 -0.14 12.59
N PHE A 245 4.66 -0.73 12.84
CA PHE A 245 3.39 -0.33 12.22
C PHE A 245 2.22 -0.51 13.20
N THR A 246 1.20 0.33 13.06
CA THR A 246 -0.14 0.03 13.56
C THR A 246 -1.00 -0.40 12.38
N VAL A 247 -1.69 -1.54 12.50
CA VAL A 247 -2.52 -2.11 11.42
C VAL A 247 -3.96 -2.25 11.89
N ALA A 248 -4.88 -1.70 11.10
CA ALA A 248 -6.32 -1.86 11.24
C ALA A 248 -6.84 -2.83 10.17
N ARG A 249 -7.41 -3.96 10.62
CA ARG A 249 -7.92 -5.02 9.75
C ARG A 249 -9.42 -5.21 9.93
N LEU A 250 -10.12 -5.37 8.82
CA LEU A 250 -11.50 -5.83 8.84
C LEU A 250 -11.56 -7.31 9.22
N SER A 251 -12.69 -7.74 9.78
CA SER A 251 -12.95 -9.16 10.02
C SER A 251 -12.95 -9.94 8.70
N PRO A 252 -12.55 -11.23 8.71
CA PRO A 252 -12.59 -12.05 7.51
C PRO A 252 -13.97 -12.05 6.84
N GLY A 253 -14.00 -12.00 5.50
CA GLY A 253 -15.24 -12.00 4.72
C GLY A 253 -15.91 -10.63 4.54
N VAL A 254 -15.57 -9.61 5.34
CA VAL A 254 -16.10 -8.24 5.13
C VAL A 254 -15.63 -7.66 3.81
N MET A 255 -14.40 -7.98 3.39
CA MET A 255 -13.88 -7.71 2.06
C MET A 255 -13.55 -9.05 1.40
N PRO A 256 -14.45 -9.62 0.57
CA PRO A 256 -14.25 -10.93 -0.02
C PRO A 256 -13.09 -10.98 -1.02
N GLU A 257 -12.60 -9.83 -1.49
CA GLU A 257 -11.46 -9.69 -2.40
C GLU A 257 -10.14 -10.17 -1.80
N GLY A 258 -10.01 -10.13 -0.48
CA GLY A 258 -8.79 -10.52 0.22
C GLY A 258 -8.56 -9.74 1.51
N ARG A 259 -7.31 -9.70 1.97
CA ARG A 259 -6.87 -8.92 3.13
C ARG A 259 -6.72 -7.44 2.75
N ILE A 260 -7.84 -6.72 2.84
CA ILE A 260 -7.88 -5.27 2.63
C ILE A 260 -7.74 -4.57 3.99
N GLN A 261 -6.68 -3.77 4.16
CA GLN A 261 -6.30 -3.22 5.46
C GLN A 261 -5.76 -1.79 5.38
N MET A 262 -5.77 -1.10 6.52
CA MET A 262 -5.13 0.21 6.68
C MET A 262 -3.98 0.10 7.66
N LEU A 263 -2.96 0.92 7.48
CA LEU A 263 -1.80 0.96 8.36
C LEU A 263 -1.22 2.36 8.53
N THR A 264 -0.52 2.55 9.64
CA THR A 264 0.33 3.72 9.91
C THR A 264 1.74 3.22 10.15
N HIS A 265 2.70 3.78 9.41
CA HIS A 265 4.13 3.54 9.58
C HIS A 265 4.65 4.39 10.75
N HIS A 266 5.49 3.80 11.60
CA HIS A 266 6.15 4.51 12.72
C HIS A 266 7.67 4.63 12.55
N THR A 267 8.26 3.82 11.67
CA THR A 267 9.70 3.81 11.38
C THR A 267 9.95 3.64 9.87
N GLU A 268 9.39 4.54 9.07
CA GLU A 268 9.41 4.47 7.60
C GLU A 268 10.83 4.46 7.01
N HIS A 269 11.81 5.09 7.68
CA HIS A 269 13.22 5.09 7.28
C HIS A 269 13.81 3.68 7.23
N THR A 270 13.28 2.77 8.04
CA THR A 270 13.72 1.37 8.08
C THR A 270 13.13 0.54 6.94
N VAL A 271 11.99 0.99 6.39
CA VAL A 271 11.23 0.31 5.34
C VAL A 271 11.73 0.77 3.96
N TRP A 272 11.77 2.09 3.72
CA TRP A 272 12.20 2.69 2.46
C TRP A 272 13.69 3.07 2.48
N GLN A 273 14.54 2.06 2.62
CA GLN A 273 15.99 2.27 2.57
C GLN A 273 16.44 2.52 1.12
N PRO A 274 17.27 3.54 0.84
CA PRO A 274 17.69 3.89 -0.53
C PRO A 274 18.26 2.73 -1.35
N ARG A 275 18.96 1.79 -0.70
CA ARG A 275 19.55 0.60 -1.35
C ARG A 275 18.54 -0.36 -1.98
N TRP A 276 17.26 -0.28 -1.59
CA TRP A 276 16.20 -1.16 -2.08
C TRP A 276 15.27 -0.51 -3.10
N LEU A 277 15.45 0.79 -3.40
CA LEU A 277 14.52 1.57 -4.23
C LEU A 277 14.84 1.54 -5.73
N THR A 278 16.00 0.99 -6.11
CA THR A 278 16.45 0.91 -7.51
C THR A 278 16.28 -0.52 -8.01
N HIS A 279 15.67 -0.67 -9.18
CA HIS A 279 15.42 -1.97 -9.79
C HIS A 279 16.02 -2.06 -11.19
N PRO A 280 16.64 -3.21 -11.56
CA PRO A 280 17.12 -3.44 -12.92
C PRO A 280 16.08 -3.21 -14.03
N ASN A 281 14.81 -3.55 -13.78
CA ASN A 281 13.70 -3.33 -14.73
C ASN A 281 13.19 -1.87 -14.79
N GLY A 282 13.76 -0.97 -13.99
CA GLY A 282 13.41 0.45 -13.97
C GLY A 282 12.11 0.79 -13.25
N VAL A 283 11.45 -0.16 -12.57
CA VAL A 283 10.24 0.14 -11.78
C VAL A 283 10.57 1.12 -10.65
N SER A 284 9.69 2.11 -10.44
CA SER A 284 9.89 3.17 -9.45
C SER A 284 8.68 3.53 -8.58
N ALA A 285 7.46 3.09 -8.94
CA ALA A 285 6.25 3.37 -8.16
C ALA A 285 5.12 2.37 -8.42
N LEU A 286 4.26 2.17 -7.43
CA LEU A 286 2.95 1.53 -7.53
C LEU A 286 1.86 2.57 -7.80
N LEU A 287 0.98 2.30 -8.77
CA LEU A 287 -0.12 3.19 -9.15
C LEU A 287 -1.46 2.64 -8.70
N ASP A 288 -1.89 1.51 -9.27
CA ASP A 288 -3.27 1.06 -9.18
C ASP A 288 -3.37 -0.42 -8.83
N ALA A 289 -4.44 -0.81 -8.16
CA ALA A 289 -4.87 -2.20 -8.04
C ALA A 289 -6.19 -2.39 -8.81
N VAL A 290 -6.29 -3.48 -9.58
CA VAL A 290 -7.45 -3.80 -10.41
C VAL A 290 -8.13 -5.06 -9.89
N ILE A 291 -9.42 -4.95 -9.61
CA ILE A 291 -10.22 -5.99 -8.96
C ILE A 291 -11.39 -6.36 -9.87
N ALA A 292 -11.43 -7.61 -10.32
CA ALA A 292 -12.59 -8.17 -11.02
C ALA A 292 -13.60 -8.74 -10.02
N VAL A 293 -14.86 -8.34 -10.15
CA VAL A 293 -15.95 -8.75 -9.26
C VAL A 293 -17.21 -9.13 -10.06
N GLY A 294 -18.13 -9.87 -9.42
CA GLY A 294 -19.42 -10.20 -10.02
C GLY A 294 -20.44 -9.06 -9.97
N ASP A 295 -20.37 -8.21 -8.94
CA ASP A 295 -21.21 -7.03 -8.76
C ASP A 295 -20.31 -5.81 -8.51
N THR A 296 -20.14 -4.98 -9.53
CA THR A 296 -19.25 -3.81 -9.46
C THR A 296 -19.84 -2.69 -8.62
N ALA A 297 -21.18 -2.58 -8.54
CA ALA A 297 -21.85 -1.54 -7.77
C ALA A 297 -21.75 -1.81 -6.27
N GLU A 298 -21.97 -3.06 -5.84
CA GLU A 298 -21.76 -3.47 -4.45
C GLU A 298 -20.32 -3.21 -4.01
N ALA A 299 -19.36 -3.72 -4.78
CA ALA A 299 -17.96 -3.59 -4.44
C ALA A 299 -17.54 -2.12 -4.38
N ALA A 300 -17.96 -1.31 -5.35
CA ALA A 300 -17.67 0.13 -5.36
C ALA A 300 -18.22 0.84 -4.13
N ALA A 301 -19.48 0.59 -3.76
CA ALA A 301 -20.08 1.18 -2.57
C ALA A 301 -19.33 0.77 -1.30
N ARG A 302 -18.93 -0.51 -1.19
CA ARG A 302 -18.20 -1.03 -0.04
C ARG A 302 -16.78 -0.49 0.06
N PHE A 303 -16.03 -0.46 -1.04
CA PHE A 303 -14.70 0.16 -1.07
C PHE A 303 -14.78 1.66 -0.80
N SER A 304 -15.82 2.36 -1.28
CA SER A 304 -16.05 3.76 -0.94
C SER A 304 -16.25 4.01 0.55
N ARG A 305 -17.06 3.18 1.22
CA ARG A 305 -17.24 3.25 2.69
C ARG A 305 -15.93 2.97 3.43
N PHE A 306 -15.19 1.95 2.98
CA PHE A 306 -13.90 1.58 3.56
C PHE A 306 -12.88 2.72 3.44
N LEU A 307 -12.68 3.23 2.23
CA LEU A 307 -11.68 4.25 1.91
C LEU A 307 -12.12 5.67 2.24
N ASN A 308 -13.39 5.90 2.60
CA ASN A 308 -13.93 7.26 2.76
C ASN A 308 -13.63 8.15 1.53
N ARG A 309 -13.82 7.58 0.34
CA ARG A 309 -13.60 8.24 -0.96
C ARG A 309 -14.72 7.82 -1.92
N PRO A 310 -15.27 8.75 -2.72
CA PRO A 310 -16.34 8.41 -3.65
C PRO A 310 -15.80 7.56 -4.80
N ALA A 311 -16.56 6.52 -5.17
CA ALA A 311 -16.40 5.83 -6.43
C ALA A 311 -16.90 6.73 -7.56
N ARG A 312 -16.22 6.67 -8.70
CA ARG A 312 -16.59 7.38 -9.92
C ARG A 312 -16.63 6.38 -11.05
N ASP A 313 -17.67 6.43 -11.87
CA ASP A 313 -17.77 5.56 -13.03
C ASP A 313 -16.72 5.94 -14.08
N THR A 314 -16.08 4.93 -14.65
CA THR A 314 -15.17 5.04 -15.79
C THR A 314 -15.56 4.02 -16.86
N ALA A 315 -14.97 4.10 -18.05
CA ALA A 315 -15.20 3.11 -19.10
C ALA A 315 -14.82 1.67 -18.69
N ALA A 316 -13.89 1.52 -17.74
CA ALA A 316 -13.44 0.22 -17.25
C ALA A 316 -14.22 -0.27 -16.01
N GLY A 317 -15.19 0.50 -15.53
CA GLY A 317 -15.96 0.26 -14.31
C GLY A 317 -15.65 1.28 -13.19
N PRO A 318 -16.30 1.16 -12.03
CA PRO A 318 -16.12 2.12 -10.94
C PRO A 318 -14.67 2.21 -10.46
N ALA A 319 -14.18 3.42 -10.23
CA ALA A 319 -12.85 3.70 -9.72
C ALA A 319 -12.91 4.53 -8.44
N ILE A 320 -12.08 4.18 -7.45
CA ILE A 320 -11.87 4.98 -6.25
C ILE A 320 -10.47 5.59 -6.36
N ALA A 321 -10.42 6.88 -6.68
CA ALA A 321 -9.18 7.65 -6.68
C ALA A 321 -8.76 7.98 -5.23
N LEU A 322 -7.48 7.79 -4.94
CA LEU A 322 -6.86 8.13 -3.67
C LEU A 322 -5.98 9.37 -3.82
N ASP A 323 -5.42 9.86 -2.72
CA ASP A 323 -4.42 10.93 -2.75
C ASP A 323 -3.10 10.47 -3.37
N ARG A 324 -2.85 9.15 -3.33
CA ARG A 324 -1.88 8.46 -4.17
C ARG A 324 -2.38 7.07 -4.56
N GLY A 325 -2.48 6.85 -5.85
CA GLY A 325 -2.94 5.61 -6.45
C GLY A 325 -4.45 5.47 -6.58
N ARG A 326 -4.90 4.29 -7.00
CA ARG A 326 -6.32 4.03 -7.31
C ARG A 326 -6.70 2.57 -7.06
N VAL A 327 -7.95 2.35 -6.69
CA VAL A 327 -8.61 1.04 -6.81
C VAL A 327 -9.54 1.08 -8.01
N GLN A 328 -9.28 0.25 -9.01
CA GLN A 328 -10.16 0.03 -10.16
C GLN A 328 -10.99 -1.22 -9.94
N ILE A 329 -12.31 -1.07 -9.93
CA ILE A 329 -13.26 -2.18 -9.87
C ILE A 329 -13.78 -2.43 -11.27
N THR A 330 -13.81 -3.68 -11.67
CA THR A 330 -14.15 -4.06 -13.04
C THR A 330 -14.86 -5.41 -13.10
N THR A 331 -15.36 -5.76 -14.28
CA THR A 331 -15.94 -7.08 -14.55
C THR A 331 -14.85 -8.06 -14.98
N PRO A 332 -15.09 -9.37 -14.94
CA PRO A 332 -14.15 -10.38 -15.43
C PRO A 332 -13.80 -10.18 -16.92
N ASP A 333 -14.81 -9.85 -17.73
CA ASP A 333 -14.63 -9.65 -19.18
C ASP A 333 -13.80 -8.40 -19.47
N THR A 334 -14.04 -7.31 -18.73
CA THR A 334 -13.26 -6.09 -18.87
C THR A 334 -11.82 -6.31 -18.41
N LEU A 335 -11.57 -7.00 -17.28
CA LEU A 335 -10.20 -7.35 -16.87
C LEU A 335 -9.48 -8.14 -17.97
N ARG A 336 -10.15 -9.16 -18.53
CA ARG A 336 -9.59 -9.97 -19.62
C ARG A 336 -9.30 -9.14 -20.87
N ALA A 337 -10.19 -8.24 -21.25
CA ALA A 337 -9.99 -7.37 -22.40
C ALA A 337 -8.80 -6.42 -22.23
N LEU A 338 -8.59 -5.90 -21.02
CA LEU A 338 -7.53 -4.95 -20.71
C LEU A 338 -6.17 -5.60 -20.48
N THR A 339 -6.13 -6.81 -19.92
CA THR A 339 -4.88 -7.44 -19.45
C THR A 339 -4.59 -8.81 -20.06
N GLY A 340 -5.55 -9.43 -20.73
CA GLY A 340 -5.48 -10.81 -21.20
C GLY A 340 -5.73 -11.87 -20.12
N ILE A 341 -5.83 -11.48 -18.85
CA ILE A 341 -6.00 -12.41 -17.73
C ILE A 341 -7.46 -12.81 -17.56
N VAL A 342 -7.71 -14.13 -17.49
CA VAL A 342 -9.01 -14.70 -17.16
C VAL A 342 -9.05 -14.98 -15.65
N PRO A 343 -10.00 -14.40 -14.88
CA PRO A 343 -10.12 -14.71 -13.46
C PRO A 343 -10.38 -16.20 -13.21
N PRO A 344 -9.63 -16.86 -12.31
CA PRO A 344 -9.89 -18.25 -11.93
C PRO A 344 -11.15 -18.40 -11.07
N SER A 345 -11.48 -17.38 -10.28
CA SER A 345 -12.70 -17.28 -9.47
C SER A 345 -12.98 -15.82 -9.12
N LEU A 346 -14.19 -15.48 -8.66
CA LEU A 346 -14.52 -14.10 -8.25
C LEU A 346 -14.87 -13.99 -6.75
N PRO A 347 -14.47 -12.89 -6.10
CA PRO A 347 -13.69 -11.74 -6.62
C PRO A 347 -12.17 -12.01 -6.82
N PHE A 348 -11.52 -11.28 -7.73
CA PHE A 348 -10.12 -11.51 -8.11
C PHE A 348 -9.32 -10.21 -8.22
N ILE A 349 -8.24 -10.09 -7.44
CA ILE A 349 -7.26 -9.01 -7.60
C ILE A 349 -6.29 -9.42 -8.71
N GLY A 350 -6.62 -9.03 -9.94
CA GLY A 350 -6.02 -9.64 -11.13
C GLY A 350 -4.87 -8.87 -11.76
N ALA A 351 -4.74 -7.58 -11.44
CA ALA A 351 -3.64 -6.78 -11.95
C ALA A 351 -3.29 -5.63 -11.02
N TYR A 352 -2.08 -5.13 -11.17
CA TYR A 352 -1.69 -3.85 -10.60
C TYR A 352 -0.71 -3.13 -11.51
N ALA A 353 -0.71 -1.80 -11.42
CA ALA A 353 0.06 -0.94 -12.29
C ALA A 353 1.32 -0.39 -11.63
N LEU A 354 2.40 -0.34 -12.39
CA LEU A 354 3.71 0.11 -11.96
C LEU A 354 4.25 1.18 -12.92
N VAL A 355 4.90 2.21 -12.37
CA VAL A 355 5.68 3.16 -13.17
C VAL A 355 7.06 2.58 -13.42
N VAL A 356 7.53 2.67 -14.67
CA VAL A 356 8.93 2.45 -15.02
C VAL A 356 9.58 3.72 -15.55
N THR A 357 10.89 3.84 -15.35
CA THR A 357 11.68 4.94 -15.93
C THR A 357 11.90 4.81 -17.43
N SER A 358 11.86 3.57 -17.95
CA SER A 358 11.95 3.29 -19.38
C SER A 358 11.27 1.96 -19.73
N LEU A 359 10.25 2.00 -20.58
CA LEU A 359 9.62 0.80 -21.16
C LEU A 359 10.61 0.02 -22.03
N ALA A 360 11.58 0.69 -22.67
CA ALA A 360 12.61 0.01 -23.45
C ALA A 360 13.50 -0.89 -22.57
N VAL A 361 13.95 -0.37 -21.41
CA VAL A 361 14.75 -1.14 -20.43
C VAL A 361 13.93 -2.29 -19.85
N LEU A 362 12.68 -2.03 -19.48
CA LEU A 362 11.76 -3.05 -18.98
C LEU A 362 11.59 -4.18 -20.01
N LYS A 363 11.23 -3.86 -21.25
CA LYS A 363 11.01 -4.85 -22.31
C LYS A 363 12.26 -5.68 -22.57
N GLY A 364 13.44 -5.06 -22.58
CA GLY A 364 14.72 -5.77 -22.69
C GLY A 364 14.93 -6.74 -21.53
N THR A 365 14.64 -6.32 -20.31
CA THR A 365 14.76 -7.16 -19.09
C THR A 365 13.80 -8.34 -19.14
N LEU A 366 12.52 -8.12 -19.45
CA LEU A 366 11.52 -9.18 -19.57
C LEU A 366 11.88 -10.18 -20.69
N ALA A 367 12.34 -9.68 -21.85
CA ALA A 367 12.76 -10.53 -22.95
C ALA A 367 13.97 -11.41 -22.60
N GLN A 368 14.99 -10.84 -21.95
CA GLN A 368 16.16 -11.59 -21.46
C GLN A 368 15.77 -12.65 -20.43
N ALA A 369 14.77 -12.35 -19.60
CA ALA A 369 14.21 -13.26 -18.61
C ALA A 369 13.27 -14.33 -19.19
N GLY A 370 12.96 -14.27 -20.50
CA GLY A 370 12.02 -15.18 -21.15
C GLY A 370 10.56 -14.95 -20.74
N LEU A 371 10.22 -13.77 -20.20
CA LEU A 371 8.88 -13.45 -19.75
C LEU A 371 8.07 -12.79 -20.89
N PRO A 372 6.97 -13.42 -21.35
CA PRO A 372 6.16 -12.86 -22.42
C PRO A 372 5.42 -11.60 -21.93
N PHE A 373 5.32 -10.62 -22.82
CA PHE A 373 4.58 -9.39 -22.57
C PHE A 373 3.87 -8.91 -23.84
N VAL A 374 2.84 -8.09 -23.65
CA VAL A 374 2.11 -7.42 -24.71
C VAL A 374 2.25 -5.91 -24.52
N GLU A 375 2.61 -5.21 -25.58
CA GLU A 375 2.64 -3.74 -25.60
C GLU A 375 1.42 -3.23 -26.35
N ARG A 376 0.70 -2.28 -25.74
CA ARG A 376 -0.44 -1.61 -26.36
C ARG A 376 -0.54 -0.19 -25.83
N ASP A 377 -0.61 0.77 -26.74
CA ASP A 377 -0.93 2.17 -26.45
C ASP A 377 -0.10 2.77 -25.28
N GLY A 378 1.21 2.53 -25.27
CA GLY A 378 2.12 3.06 -24.23
C GLY A 378 2.11 2.31 -22.90
N ALA A 379 1.46 1.14 -22.82
CA ALA A 379 1.52 0.24 -21.67
C ALA A 379 2.09 -1.13 -22.06
N VAL A 380 2.86 -1.74 -21.16
CA VAL A 380 3.36 -3.12 -21.28
C VAL A 380 2.66 -3.97 -20.22
N THR A 381 1.96 -5.02 -20.64
CA THR A 381 1.33 -5.99 -19.74
C THR A 381 2.10 -7.29 -19.77
N ALA A 382 2.50 -7.80 -18.60
CA ALA A 382 3.16 -9.09 -18.46
C ALA A 382 2.44 -9.92 -17.40
N ALA A 383 2.11 -11.16 -17.74
CA ALA A 383 1.55 -12.09 -16.76
C ALA A 383 2.59 -12.38 -15.66
N PHE A 384 2.11 -12.61 -14.44
CA PHE A 384 2.99 -13.04 -13.36
C PHE A 384 3.62 -14.41 -13.70
N PRO A 385 4.90 -14.64 -13.36
CA PRO A 385 5.44 -15.99 -13.29
C PRO A 385 4.65 -16.85 -12.31
N ASP A 386 4.53 -18.16 -12.56
CA ASP A 386 3.70 -19.09 -11.77
C ASP A 386 3.96 -19.03 -10.25
N ALA A 387 5.21 -18.79 -9.84
CA ALA A 387 5.58 -18.69 -8.44
C ALA A 387 4.93 -17.49 -7.70
N LEU A 388 4.47 -16.49 -8.44
CA LEU A 388 3.72 -15.33 -7.93
C LEU A 388 2.20 -15.49 -8.09
N GLY A 389 1.75 -16.57 -8.72
CA GLY A 389 0.35 -16.89 -8.95
C GLY A 389 -0.23 -16.27 -10.23
N GLN A 390 -1.55 -16.17 -10.30
CA GLN A 390 -2.28 -15.68 -11.46
C GLN A 390 -2.52 -14.17 -11.37
N GLY A 391 -2.33 -13.49 -12.50
CA GLY A 391 -2.53 -12.05 -12.64
C GLY A 391 -1.50 -11.42 -13.58
N ALA A 392 -1.48 -10.09 -13.64
CA ALA A 392 -0.54 -9.36 -14.48
C ALA A 392 0.00 -8.07 -13.85
N TRP A 393 1.25 -7.77 -14.18
CA TRP A 393 1.79 -6.43 -14.06
C TRP A 393 1.38 -5.61 -15.28
N VAL A 394 1.03 -4.35 -15.05
CA VAL A 394 0.86 -3.36 -16.12
C VAL A 394 1.84 -2.22 -15.90
N PHE A 395 2.80 -2.08 -16.79
CA PHE A 395 3.87 -1.09 -16.69
C PHE A 395 3.62 0.08 -17.63
N VAL A 396 3.88 1.29 -17.15
CA VAL A 396 3.78 2.53 -17.93
C VAL A 396 4.90 3.49 -17.56
N GLU A 397 5.31 4.36 -18.48
CA GLU A 397 6.11 5.55 -18.17
C GLU A 397 5.23 6.70 -17.65
N ASP A 398 4.05 6.86 -18.26
CA ASP A 398 3.04 7.87 -17.91
C ASP A 398 1.76 7.19 -17.41
N PRO A 399 1.27 7.50 -16.19
CA PRO A 399 0.01 6.97 -15.66
C PRO A 399 -1.22 7.16 -16.56
N THR A 400 -1.22 8.17 -17.45
CA THR A 400 -2.31 8.39 -18.41
C THR A 400 -2.40 7.30 -19.49
N ALA A 401 -1.32 6.55 -19.70
CA ALA A 401 -1.30 5.40 -20.61
C ALA A 401 -2.02 4.17 -20.05
N LEU A 402 -2.37 4.15 -18.75
CA LEU A 402 -3.05 2.99 -18.16
C LEU A 402 -4.40 2.71 -18.83
N PRO A 403 -4.67 1.45 -19.21
CA PRO A 403 -5.79 1.15 -20.11
C PRO A 403 -7.17 1.36 -19.46
N TRP A 404 -7.26 1.40 -18.12
CA TRP A 404 -8.50 1.70 -17.37
C TRP A 404 -8.60 3.14 -16.87
N ARG A 405 -7.57 3.97 -17.08
CA ARG A 405 -7.59 5.40 -16.71
C ARG A 405 -8.03 6.31 -17.86
N ARG A 406 -8.32 5.74 -19.04
CA ARG A 406 -8.68 6.45 -20.28
C ARG A 406 -10.14 6.88 -20.33
#